data_AF-A0A8S3YDC2-F1
#
_entry.id   AF-A0A8S3YDC2-F1
#
_cell.length_a   1.000
_cell.length_b   1.000
_cell.length_c   1.000
_cell.angle_alpha   90.00
_cell.angle_beta   90.00
_cell.angle_gamma   90.00
#
_symmetry.space_group_name_H-M   'P 1'
#
loop_
_entity.id
_entity.type
_entity.pdbx_description
1 polymer ?
#
loop_
_entity_poly.entity_id
_entity_poly.type
_entity_poly.pdbx_seq_one_letter_code
_entity_poly.pdbx_strand_id
1 'polypeptide(L)'
;MPSQEVVTTKVVVHPLVLLSVVDHFNRMGKIGNQKRVVGVLLGCWRAKGVLDVSNSFAVPFDEDDKDKSVWFLDHDYLENMYGMFKKVNAREKVVGWYHTGPKLHQNDVAINELIRRYCPNSVLVIIDAKPKDLGLPTEAYQAVEEVHDDGSPTTRTFEHVPSEIGAEEAEEVGVEHLLRDIKDTTVGSLSQRITNQLLGLRGLHSQLSEIRDYLIQVGQGSLPMNHQIIYQLQDIFNLLPDIASDNFIDNLYIKTNDQSLVVYLAALVRSIIALHNLINNKITNRDAEEGKKEESKEKKDKKDDKDDKKTEDKVKADKKEKEEKKK
;
A
#
# COMPACT_ATOMS: atom_id res chain seq x y z
N MET A 1 25.53 15.48 27.98
CA MET A 1 25.01 14.17 28.43
C MET A 1 25.21 13.21 27.27
N PRO A 2 25.74 11.99 27.49
CA PRO A 2 25.90 11.04 26.41
C PRO A 2 24.49 10.71 25.89
N SER A 3 24.22 11.07 24.65
CA SER A 3 23.00 10.72 23.95
C SER A 3 22.92 9.20 23.93
N GLN A 4 21.95 8.62 24.66
CA GLN A 4 21.61 7.22 24.52
C GLN A 4 21.36 6.94 23.04
N GLU A 5 22.17 6.05 22.46
CA GLU A 5 21.88 5.51 21.14
C GLU A 5 20.57 4.74 21.26
N VAL A 6 19.51 5.33 20.71
CA VAL A 6 18.20 4.70 20.70
C VAL A 6 18.24 3.70 19.56
N VAL A 7 18.20 2.41 19.90
CA VAL A 7 18.11 1.34 18.92
C VAL A 7 16.78 1.49 18.18
N THR A 8 16.85 1.71 16.86
CA THR A 8 15.67 1.75 15.99
C THR A 8 15.15 0.34 15.81
N THR A 9 13.95 0.07 16.31
CA THR A 9 13.30 -1.22 16.10
C THR A 9 12.50 -1.25 14.81
N LYS A 10 12.00 -0.10 14.35
CA LYS A 10 11.13 0.01 13.18
C LYS A 10 11.15 1.43 12.61
N VAL A 11 11.10 1.53 11.29
CA VAL A 11 10.99 2.81 10.58
C VAL A 11 9.66 2.86 9.84
N VAL A 12 8.87 3.91 10.11
CA VAL A 12 7.58 4.18 9.48
C VAL A 12 7.77 5.37 8.54
N VAL A 13 7.58 5.16 7.25
CA VAL A 13 7.71 6.20 6.23
C VAL A 13 6.32 6.65 5.78
N HIS A 14 6.06 7.95 5.84
CA HIS A 14 4.81 8.52 5.35
C HIS A 14 4.76 8.61 3.82
N PRO A 15 3.60 8.36 3.17
CA PRO A 15 3.43 8.53 1.72
C PRO A 15 3.86 9.90 1.19
N LEU A 16 3.72 10.96 1.98
CA LEU A 16 4.17 12.31 1.62
C LEU A 16 5.68 12.36 1.30
N VAL A 17 6.49 11.63 2.07
CA VAL A 17 7.95 11.53 1.86
C VAL A 17 8.25 10.88 0.52
N LEU A 18 7.54 9.79 0.19
CA LEU A 18 7.70 9.08 -1.09
C LEU A 18 7.36 9.98 -2.27
N LEU A 19 6.26 10.73 -2.18
CA LEU A 19 5.86 11.68 -3.20
C LEU A 19 6.89 12.80 -3.39
N SER A 20 7.42 13.34 -2.28
CA SER A 20 8.46 14.38 -2.28
C SER A 20 9.75 13.88 -2.93
N VAL A 21 10.15 12.64 -2.65
CA VAL A 21 11.35 12.03 -3.23
C VAL A 21 11.20 11.82 -4.74
N VAL A 22 10.03 11.33 -5.18
CA VAL A 22 9.73 11.15 -6.62
C VAL A 22 9.67 12.49 -7.35
N ASP A 23 9.09 13.53 -6.74
CA ASP A 23 9.10 14.89 -7.30
C ASP A 23 10.53 15.42 -7.42
N HIS A 24 11.36 15.25 -6.38
CA HIS A 24 12.75 15.65 -6.39
C HIS A 24 13.54 14.95 -7.50
N PHE A 25 13.37 13.63 -7.64
CA PHE A 25 14.00 12.85 -8.71
C PHE A 25 13.58 13.35 -10.10
N ASN A 26 12.29 13.66 -10.30
CA ASN A 26 11.78 14.17 -11.58
C ASN A 26 12.29 15.58 -11.92
N ARG A 27 12.49 16.44 -10.91
CA ARG A 27 13.07 17.78 -11.12
C ARG A 27 14.53 17.70 -11.55
N MET A 28 15.31 16.86 -10.90
CA MET A 28 16.72 16.63 -11.27
C MET A 28 16.84 15.95 -12.65
N GLY A 29 15.93 15.03 -12.96
CA GLY A 29 15.88 14.37 -14.27
C GLY A 29 15.69 15.32 -15.47
N LYS A 30 15.06 16.48 -15.28
CA LYS A 30 14.91 17.51 -16.33
C LYS A 30 16.20 18.30 -16.61
N ILE A 31 17.13 18.32 -15.66
CA ILE A 31 18.39 19.06 -15.74
C ILE A 31 19.47 18.23 -16.50
N GLY A 32 19.14 16.99 -16.89
CA GLY A 32 20.00 16.14 -17.73
C GLY A 32 20.92 15.20 -16.95
N ASN A 33 20.91 15.27 -15.61
CA ASN A 33 21.63 14.35 -14.74
C ASN A 33 20.64 13.35 -14.11
N GLN A 34 20.57 12.11 -14.62
CA GLN A 34 19.98 10.99 -13.88
C GLN A 34 20.93 10.50 -12.78
N LYS A 35 21.39 11.42 -11.93
CA LYS A 35 22.25 11.11 -10.80
C LYS A 35 21.42 10.72 -9.59
N ARG A 36 22.05 9.97 -8.68
CA ARG A 36 21.50 9.70 -7.36
C ARG A 36 21.24 11.03 -6.66
N VAL A 37 20.07 11.13 -6.05
CA VAL A 37 19.63 12.32 -5.35
C VAL A 37 19.66 12.02 -3.86
N VAL A 38 20.18 12.96 -3.07
CA VAL A 38 20.26 12.87 -1.60
C VAL A 38 19.36 13.93 -1.00
N GLY A 39 18.73 13.60 0.13
CA GLY A 39 17.98 14.56 0.91
C GLY A 39 17.92 14.18 2.37
N VAL A 40 17.43 15.11 3.18
CA VAL A 40 17.36 14.96 4.64
C VAL A 40 15.96 14.53 5.02
N LEU A 41 15.89 13.60 5.96
CA LEU A 41 14.64 13.12 6.54
C LEU A 41 14.34 13.86 7.83
N LEU A 42 13.11 14.35 7.92
CA LEU A 42 12.54 15.00 9.08
C LEU A 42 11.46 14.10 9.67
N GLY A 43 11.45 14.04 10.99
CA GLY A 43 10.54 13.14 11.68
C GLY A 43 10.57 13.30 13.18
N CYS A 44 9.89 12.38 13.84
CA CYS A 44 9.85 12.30 15.28
C CYS A 44 10.07 10.87 15.76
N TRP A 45 10.69 10.75 16.92
CA TRP A 45 10.89 9.48 17.59
C TRP A 45 9.69 9.20 18.47
N ARG A 46 8.96 8.12 18.20
CA ARG A 46 7.89 7.63 19.08
C ARG A 46 8.47 6.83 20.25
N ALA A 47 7.63 6.62 21.26
CA ALA A 47 7.94 5.67 22.33
C ALA A 47 8.23 4.27 21.75
N LYS A 48 9.14 3.53 22.38
CA LYS A 48 9.59 2.17 21.99
C LYS A 48 10.54 2.08 20.77
N GLY A 49 11.22 3.17 20.40
CA GLY A 49 12.25 3.13 19.36
C GLY A 49 11.70 3.01 17.94
N VAL A 50 10.44 3.40 17.73
CA VAL A 50 9.83 3.52 16.40
C VAL A 50 10.13 4.91 15.85
N LEU A 51 10.69 4.96 14.65
CA LEU A 51 11.00 6.19 13.95
C LEU A 51 9.89 6.52 12.96
N ASP A 52 9.20 7.64 13.16
CA ASP A 52 8.27 8.16 12.15
C ASP A 52 8.96 9.20 11.29
N VAL A 53 8.95 8.97 9.99
CA VAL A 53 9.43 9.89 8.97
C VAL A 53 8.23 10.60 8.37
N SER A 54 8.01 11.84 8.79
CA SER A 54 6.84 12.64 8.38
C SER A 54 7.13 13.48 7.15
N ASN A 55 8.33 14.05 7.05
CA ASN A 55 8.66 15.01 6.00
C ASN A 55 10.08 14.81 5.51
N SER A 56 10.39 15.36 4.33
CA SER A 56 11.72 15.30 3.74
C SER A 56 11.97 16.50 2.87
N PHE A 57 13.24 16.90 2.76
CA PHE A 57 13.63 17.93 1.83
C PHE A 57 14.91 17.57 1.09
N ALA A 58 14.95 18.03 -0.15
CA ALA A 58 16.07 17.95 -1.07
C ALA A 58 17.27 18.75 -0.56
N VAL A 59 18.48 18.19 -0.61
CA VAL A 59 19.73 18.94 -0.45
C VAL A 59 20.49 18.87 -1.77
N PRO A 60 21.05 20.01 -2.27
CA PRO A 60 21.94 19.97 -3.42
C PRO A 60 23.10 19.01 -3.16
N PHE A 61 23.17 17.95 -3.96
CA PHE A 61 24.16 16.90 -3.86
C PHE A 61 24.71 16.62 -5.25
N ASP A 62 26.03 16.65 -5.37
CA ASP A 62 26.74 16.29 -6.59
C ASP A 62 27.79 15.22 -6.28
N GLU A 63 27.81 14.21 -7.12
CA GLU A 63 28.78 13.12 -7.10
C GLU A 63 29.46 13.06 -8.46
N ASP A 64 30.78 12.92 -8.46
CA ASP A 64 31.52 12.69 -9.70
C ASP A 64 31.32 11.25 -10.17
N ASP A 65 31.08 11.07 -11.47
CA ASP A 65 30.85 9.75 -12.06
C ASP A 65 32.17 8.97 -12.21
N LYS A 66 33.29 9.68 -12.27
CA LYS A 66 34.63 9.10 -12.42
C LYS A 66 35.25 8.71 -11.09
N ASP A 67 35.27 9.66 -10.15
CA ASP A 67 35.81 9.46 -8.80
C ASP A 67 34.67 9.43 -7.79
N LYS A 68 34.19 8.23 -7.48
CA LYS A 68 33.11 8.03 -6.52
C LYS A 68 33.42 8.62 -5.15
N SER A 69 34.69 8.69 -4.73
CA SER A 69 35.06 9.26 -3.43
C SER A 69 34.83 10.78 -3.32
N VAL A 70 34.65 11.48 -4.45
CA VAL A 70 34.44 12.94 -4.48
C VAL A 70 32.95 13.22 -4.58
N TRP A 71 32.39 13.71 -3.47
CA TRP A 71 31.01 14.15 -3.39
C TRP A 71 30.92 15.49 -2.67
N PHE A 72 29.89 16.25 -3.00
CA PHE A 72 29.60 17.56 -2.43
C PHE A 72 28.21 17.54 -1.79
N LEU A 73 28.12 18.03 -0.55
CA LEU A 73 26.88 18.23 0.17
C LEU A 73 26.89 19.62 0.79
N ASP A 74 25.87 20.42 0.50
CA ASP A 74 25.74 21.77 1.03
C ASP A 74 25.21 21.77 2.48
N HIS A 75 26.11 22.05 3.42
CA HIS A 75 25.80 22.15 4.84
C HIS A 75 25.05 23.42 5.24
N ASP A 76 25.36 24.54 4.60
CA ASP A 76 24.75 25.83 4.92
C ASP A 76 23.28 25.81 4.51
N TYR A 77 23.00 25.21 3.35
CA TYR A 77 21.62 24.95 2.93
C TYR A 77 20.86 24.07 3.94
N LEU A 78 21.48 22.99 4.43
CA LEU A 78 20.88 22.09 5.42
C LEU A 78 20.51 22.84 6.71
N GLU A 79 21.42 23.64 7.26
CA GLU A 79 21.19 24.37 8.52
C GLU A 79 20.12 25.46 8.36
N ASN A 80 20.16 26.22 7.26
CA ASN A 80 19.17 27.25 6.96
C ASN A 80 17.77 26.66 6.76
N MET A 81 17.65 25.60 5.96
CA MET A 81 16.37 24.92 5.73
C MET A 81 15.84 24.27 6.99
N TYR A 82 16.69 23.57 7.75
CA TYR A 82 16.29 23.02 9.04
C TYR A 82 15.81 24.11 10.01
N GLY A 83 16.49 25.26 10.03
CA GLY A 83 16.06 26.43 10.79
C GLY A 83 14.67 26.95 10.38
N MET A 84 14.30 26.88 9.09
CA MET A 84 12.96 27.23 8.62
C MET A 84 11.92 26.19 9.00
N PHE A 85 12.18 24.90 8.78
CA PHE A 85 11.26 23.82 9.17
C PHE A 85 10.99 23.79 10.66
N LYS A 86 12.02 24.03 11.49
CA LYS A 86 11.89 24.12 12.94
C LYS A 86 11.03 25.31 13.41
N LYS A 87 10.98 26.39 12.63
CA LYS A 87 10.07 27.54 12.89
C LYS A 87 8.62 27.22 12.57
N VAL A 88 8.37 26.41 11.54
CA VAL A 88 7.03 25.98 11.13
C VAL A 88 6.50 24.89 12.07
N ASN A 89 7.33 23.88 12.34
CA ASN A 89 6.99 22.76 13.22
C ASN A 89 8.15 22.44 14.16
N ALA A 90 7.99 22.77 15.44
CA ALA A 90 9.00 22.51 16.47
C ALA A 90 9.13 21.02 16.86
N ARG A 91 8.20 20.17 16.45
CA ARG A 91 8.23 18.72 16.75
C ARG A 91 9.12 17.95 15.78
N GLU A 92 9.28 18.45 14.56
CA GLU A 92 10.12 17.82 13.54
C GLU A 92 11.59 18.06 13.85
N LYS A 93 12.34 16.95 13.89
CA LYS A 93 13.80 16.96 14.01
C LYS A 93 14.37 16.22 12.82
N VAL A 94 15.63 16.51 12.50
CA VAL A 94 16.38 15.65 11.58
C VAL A 94 16.47 14.26 12.21
N VAL A 95 16.11 13.24 11.44
CA VAL A 95 16.13 11.84 11.89
C VAL A 95 17.10 10.98 11.10
N GLY A 96 17.49 11.47 9.93
CA GLY A 96 18.37 10.75 9.03
C GLY A 96 18.36 11.38 7.66
N TRP A 97 18.64 10.56 6.65
CA TRP A 97 18.71 10.99 5.28
C TRP A 97 18.24 9.88 4.35
N TYR A 98 17.88 10.27 3.14
CA TYR A 98 17.50 9.34 2.10
C TYR A 98 18.34 9.56 0.87
N HIS A 99 18.47 8.50 0.07
CA HIS A 99 18.97 8.65 -1.28
C HIS A 99 18.14 7.84 -2.28
N THR A 100 18.03 8.37 -3.49
CA THR A 100 17.39 7.67 -4.62
C THR A 100 18.45 6.90 -5.39
N GLY A 101 18.66 5.64 -5.03
CA GLY A 101 19.65 4.80 -5.70
C GLY A 101 19.27 3.33 -5.57
N PRO A 102 19.45 2.51 -6.62
CA PRO A 102 18.96 1.12 -6.58
C PRO A 102 19.81 0.22 -5.67
N LYS A 103 21.02 0.65 -5.28
CA LYS A 103 21.95 -0.09 -4.42
C LYS A 103 22.77 0.88 -3.54
N LEU A 104 23.22 0.37 -2.40
CA LEU A 104 24.17 1.03 -1.49
C LEU A 104 25.53 1.25 -2.17
N HIS A 105 26.18 2.37 -1.85
CA HIS A 105 27.52 2.72 -2.29
C HIS A 105 28.46 2.88 -1.08
N GLN A 106 29.76 2.67 -1.29
CA GLN A 106 30.76 2.83 -0.22
C GLN A 106 30.81 4.25 0.35
N ASN A 107 30.46 5.26 -0.47
CA ASN A 107 30.37 6.66 -0.06
C ASN A 107 29.31 6.92 1.01
N ASP A 108 28.30 6.06 1.11
CA ASP A 108 27.18 6.26 2.02
C ASP A 108 27.63 6.19 3.48
N VAL A 109 28.71 5.47 3.78
CA VAL A 109 29.34 5.45 5.10
C VAL A 109 29.89 6.84 5.45
N ALA A 110 30.57 7.50 4.50
CA ALA A 110 31.14 8.83 4.69
C ALA A 110 30.05 9.92 4.80
N ILE A 111 29.03 9.84 3.96
CA ILE A 111 27.86 10.75 4.02
C ILE A 111 27.14 10.58 5.35
N ASN A 112 26.95 9.34 5.81
CA ASN A 112 26.25 9.10 7.08
C ASN A 112 27.05 9.62 8.28
N GLU A 113 28.38 9.51 8.29
CA GLU A 113 29.22 10.06 9.36
C GLU A 113 29.13 11.60 9.44
N LEU A 114 29.00 12.25 8.27
CA LEU A 114 28.79 13.68 8.21
C LEU A 114 27.46 14.10 8.84
N ILE A 115 26.39 13.38 8.52
CA ILE A 115 25.04 13.64 9.02
C ILE A 115 24.91 13.26 10.50
N ARG A 116 25.73 12.31 10.98
CA ARG A 116 25.79 11.91 12.38
C ARG A 116 26.20 13.05 13.33
N ARG A 117 26.90 14.07 12.82
CA ARG A 117 27.21 15.30 13.57
C ARG A 117 25.97 16.07 13.97
N TYR A 118 24.93 16.02 13.14
CA TYR A 118 23.63 16.65 13.42
C TYR A 118 22.73 15.70 14.22
N CYS A 119 22.77 14.40 13.92
CA CYS A 119 21.91 13.40 14.54
C CYS A 119 22.68 12.12 14.91
N PRO A 120 22.85 11.80 16.22
CA PRO A 120 23.60 10.62 16.63
C PRO A 120 22.98 9.30 16.13
N ASN A 121 21.65 9.26 16.01
CA ASN A 121 20.88 8.08 15.56
C ASN A 121 20.42 8.26 14.10
N SER A 122 21.34 8.58 13.20
CA SER A 122 21.04 8.77 11.77
C SER A 122 20.62 7.45 11.11
N VAL A 123 19.44 7.45 10.50
CA VAL A 123 18.93 6.34 9.69
C VAL A 123 19.08 6.70 8.20
N LEU A 124 19.55 5.73 7.42
CA LEU A 124 19.55 5.81 5.97
C LEU A 124 18.31 5.12 5.42
N VAL A 125 17.51 5.81 4.61
CA VAL A 125 16.39 5.19 3.88
C VAL A 125 16.67 5.22 2.38
N ILE A 126 16.75 4.06 1.77
CA ILE A 126 16.80 3.93 0.32
C ILE A 126 15.37 3.94 -0.20
N ILE A 127 15.10 4.85 -1.14
CA ILE A 127 13.81 4.95 -1.80
C ILE A 127 14.04 4.72 -3.29
N ASP A 128 13.40 3.69 -3.83
CA ASP A 128 13.45 3.43 -5.26
C ASP A 128 12.53 4.40 -6.00
N ALA A 129 13.11 5.26 -6.84
CA ALA A 129 12.37 6.20 -7.66
C ALA A 129 11.67 5.52 -8.85
N LYS A 130 12.08 4.28 -9.19
CA LYS A 130 11.44 3.49 -10.24
C LYS A 130 10.53 2.45 -9.57
N PRO A 131 9.22 2.46 -9.84
CA PRO A 131 8.32 1.47 -9.25
C PRO A 131 8.72 0.07 -9.74
N LYS A 132 9.07 -0.81 -8.81
CA LYS A 132 9.15 -2.26 -9.05
C LYS A 132 7.77 -2.85 -8.80
N ASP A 133 7.40 -3.87 -9.57
CA ASP A 133 6.06 -4.49 -9.52
C ASP A 133 5.73 -5.18 -8.18
N LEU A 134 6.73 -5.42 -7.33
CA LEU A 134 6.56 -6.19 -6.10
C LEU A 134 7.48 -5.69 -4.97
N GLY A 135 6.90 -5.50 -3.78
CA GLY A 135 7.63 -5.14 -2.56
C GLY A 135 7.38 -3.71 -2.09
N LEU A 136 7.90 -3.39 -0.90
CA LEU A 136 7.94 -2.04 -0.39
C LEU A 136 9.11 -1.31 -1.08
N PRO A 137 8.91 -0.11 -1.67
CA PRO A 137 9.98 0.64 -2.32
C PRO A 137 10.96 1.31 -1.34
N THR A 138 10.87 0.98 -0.05
CA THR A 138 11.60 1.62 1.04
C THR A 138 12.41 0.59 1.80
N GLU A 139 13.72 0.75 1.84
CA GLU A 139 14.63 -0.05 2.66
C GLU A 139 15.29 0.87 3.66
N ALA A 140 15.24 0.52 4.95
CA ALA A 140 15.85 1.32 5.99
C ALA A 140 17.10 0.63 6.53
N TYR A 141 18.14 1.41 6.77
CA TYR A 141 19.43 0.94 7.24
C TYR A 141 19.93 1.80 8.40
N GLN A 142 20.50 1.14 9.40
CA GLN A 142 21.19 1.78 10.50
C GLN A 142 22.68 1.47 10.40
N ALA A 143 23.53 2.47 10.60
CA ALA A 143 24.97 2.24 10.65
C ALA A 143 25.36 1.67 12.01
N VAL A 144 25.92 0.46 12.00
CA VAL A 144 26.41 -0.24 13.19
C VAL A 144 27.90 -0.52 13.00
N GLU A 145 28.66 -0.42 14.08
CA GLU A 145 30.06 -0.86 14.09
C GLU A 145 30.08 -2.36 14.38
N GLU A 146 30.23 -3.17 13.33
CA GLU A 146 30.38 -4.61 13.48
C GLU A 146 31.85 -4.95 13.74
N VAL A 147 32.08 -5.69 14.81
CA VAL A 147 33.35 -6.36 15.06
C VAL A 147 33.28 -7.69 14.33
N HIS A 148 34.03 -7.82 13.24
CA HIS A 148 34.11 -9.08 12.51
C HIS A 148 34.87 -10.11 13.35
N ASP A 149 34.29 -11.31 13.45
CA ASP A 149 34.90 -12.45 14.16
C ASP A 149 36.17 -12.98 13.45
N ASP A 150 36.42 -12.52 12.21
CA ASP A 150 37.59 -12.81 11.38
C ASP A 150 38.84 -11.97 11.76
N GLY A 151 38.76 -11.16 12.83
CA GLY A 151 39.88 -10.34 13.32
C GLY A 151 40.24 -9.15 12.42
N SER A 152 39.42 -8.83 11.43
CA SER A 152 39.54 -7.61 10.64
C SER A 152 39.17 -6.37 11.48
N PRO A 153 39.74 -5.19 11.18
CA PRO A 153 39.42 -3.97 11.90
C PRO A 153 37.91 -3.67 11.84
N THR A 154 37.39 -3.06 12.90
CA THR A 154 35.98 -2.66 13.00
C THR A 154 35.60 -1.83 11.77
N THR A 155 34.71 -2.36 10.95
CA THR A 155 34.16 -1.64 9.80
C THR A 155 32.74 -1.25 10.12
N ARG A 156 32.35 -0.03 9.72
CA ARG A 156 30.97 0.41 9.84
C ARG A 156 30.17 -0.18 8.69
N THR A 157 29.25 -1.07 9.03
CA THR A 157 28.33 -1.70 8.09
C THR A 157 26.93 -1.14 8.32
N PHE A 158 26.07 -1.32 7.31
CA PHE A 158 24.68 -0.93 7.40
C PHE A 158 23.85 -2.17 7.66
N GLU A 159 23.18 -2.20 8.82
CA GLU A 159 22.24 -3.24 9.18
C GLU A 159 20.83 -2.83 8.73
N HIS A 160 20.10 -3.76 8.12
CA HIS A 160 18.73 -3.50 7.68
C HIS A 160 17.77 -3.45 8.87
N VAL A 161 17.00 -2.37 8.95
CA VAL A 161 15.93 -2.17 9.96
C VAL A 161 14.58 -2.34 9.26
N PRO A 162 13.62 -3.07 9.84
CA PRO A 162 12.32 -3.28 9.21
C PRO A 162 11.61 -1.93 8.95
N SER A 163 11.22 -1.74 7.70
CA SER A 163 10.49 -0.57 7.22
C SER A 163 9.02 -0.91 6.99
N GLU A 164 8.14 0.05 7.28
CA GLU A 164 6.75 0.01 6.82
C GLU A 164 6.31 1.39 6.32
N ILE A 165 5.26 1.41 5.51
CA ILE A 165 4.62 2.64 5.09
C ILE A 165 3.42 2.85 6.01
N GLY A 166 3.45 3.93 6.79
CA GLY A 166 2.35 4.34 7.66
C GLY A 166 1.78 5.67 7.19
N ALA A 167 0.49 5.90 7.38
CA ALA A 167 -0.14 7.16 7.02
C ALA A 167 -0.74 7.83 8.27
N GLU A 168 -0.74 9.16 8.30
CA GLU A 168 -1.57 9.93 9.22
C GLU A 168 -3.01 10.05 8.68
N GLU A 169 -4.00 10.25 9.55
CA GLU A 169 -5.42 10.31 9.17
C GLU A 169 -5.69 11.33 8.04
N ALA A 170 -5.04 12.49 8.10
CA ALA A 170 -5.15 13.51 7.05
C ALA A 170 -4.53 13.06 5.71
N GLU A 171 -3.42 12.32 5.75
CA GLU A 171 -2.78 11.77 4.55
C GLU A 171 -3.59 10.62 3.96
N GLU A 172 -4.16 9.76 4.80
CA GLU A 172 -4.97 8.61 4.39
C GLU A 172 -6.15 9.05 3.52
N VAL A 173 -6.89 10.08 3.96
CA VAL A 173 -8.00 10.65 3.18
C VAL A 173 -7.52 11.22 1.84
N GLY A 174 -6.35 11.89 1.83
CA GLY A 174 -5.76 12.44 0.61
C GLY A 174 -5.34 11.36 -0.39
N VAL A 175 -4.66 10.31 0.10
CA VAL A 175 -4.20 9.18 -0.72
C VAL A 175 -5.40 8.36 -1.23
N GLU A 176 -6.41 8.12 -0.38
CA GLU A 176 -7.62 7.43 -0.79
C GLU A 176 -8.33 8.19 -1.92
N HIS A 177 -8.43 9.51 -1.82
CA HIS A 177 -9.02 10.34 -2.86
C HIS A 177 -8.25 10.23 -4.19
N LEU A 178 -6.92 10.27 -4.14
CA LEU A 178 -6.07 10.13 -5.34
C LEU A 178 -6.16 8.73 -5.97
N LEU A 179 -6.41 7.70 -5.16
CA LEU A 179 -6.47 6.31 -5.61
C LEU A 179 -7.88 5.85 -6.01
N ARG A 180 -8.89 6.73 -5.95
CA ARG A 180 -10.28 6.37 -6.31
C ARG A 180 -10.43 5.83 -7.74
N ASP A 181 -9.57 6.29 -8.65
CA ASP A 181 -9.58 5.87 -10.06
C ASP A 181 -8.80 4.57 -10.32
N ILE A 182 -7.98 4.12 -9.36
CA ILE A 182 -7.07 2.97 -9.50
C ILE A 182 -7.51 1.80 -8.61
N LYS A 183 -8.00 2.07 -7.40
CA LYS A 183 -8.50 1.05 -6.49
C LYS A 183 -9.93 0.69 -6.85
N ASP A 184 -10.10 -0.48 -7.46
CA ASP A 184 -11.40 -1.16 -7.51
C ASP A 184 -11.86 -1.50 -6.09
N THR A 185 -12.62 -0.59 -5.47
CA THR A 185 -13.27 -0.81 -4.16
C THR A 185 -14.32 -1.95 -4.23
N THR A 186 -14.56 -2.48 -5.42
CA THR A 186 -15.50 -3.57 -5.74
C THR A 186 -14.88 -4.96 -5.58
N VAL A 187 -13.57 -5.07 -5.31
CA VAL A 187 -12.91 -6.37 -5.11
C VAL A 187 -13.38 -6.95 -3.77
N GLY A 188 -14.18 -8.02 -3.84
CA GLY A 188 -14.64 -8.73 -2.64
C GLY A 188 -13.48 -9.27 -1.80
N SER A 189 -13.73 -9.46 -0.50
CA SER A 189 -12.73 -9.92 0.48
C SER A 189 -12.01 -11.22 0.09
N LEU A 190 -12.68 -12.11 -0.64
CA LEU A 190 -12.08 -13.35 -1.17
C LEU A 190 -11.01 -13.05 -2.23
N SER A 191 -11.34 -12.21 -3.22
CA SER A 191 -10.42 -11.86 -4.29
C SER A 191 -9.19 -11.15 -3.74
N GLN A 192 -9.35 -10.25 -2.77
CA GLN A 192 -8.23 -9.60 -2.09
C GLN A 192 -7.32 -10.61 -1.36
N ARG A 193 -7.91 -11.61 -0.68
CA ARG A 193 -7.14 -12.66 0.00
C ARG A 193 -6.35 -13.53 -0.98
N ILE A 194 -6.95 -13.88 -2.11
CA ILE A 194 -6.28 -14.65 -3.18
C ILE A 194 -5.13 -13.83 -3.76
N THR A 195 -5.35 -12.54 -4.04
CA THR A 195 -4.31 -11.63 -4.53
C THR A 195 -3.17 -11.54 -3.51
N ASN A 196 -3.47 -11.41 -2.21
CA ASN A 196 -2.44 -11.38 -1.16
C ASN A 196 -1.62 -12.69 -1.10
N GLN A 197 -2.25 -13.86 -1.24
CA GLN A 197 -1.54 -15.14 -1.29
C GLN A 197 -0.65 -15.25 -2.53
N LEU A 198 -1.14 -14.81 -3.69
CA LEU A 198 -0.38 -14.82 -4.94
C LEU A 198 0.81 -13.86 -4.88
N LEU A 199 0.59 -12.63 -4.39
CA LEU A 199 1.66 -11.65 -4.17
C LEU A 199 2.69 -12.16 -3.15
N GLY A 200 2.25 -12.82 -2.08
CA GLY A 200 3.15 -13.45 -1.10
C GLY A 200 4.03 -14.54 -1.72
N LEU A 201 3.47 -15.41 -2.57
CA LEU A 201 4.24 -16.43 -3.29
C LEU A 201 5.23 -15.83 -4.28
N ARG A 202 4.84 -14.78 -5.02
CA ARG A 202 5.76 -14.05 -5.91
C ARG A 202 6.89 -13.38 -5.13
N GLY A 203 6.60 -12.81 -3.96
CA GLY A 203 7.59 -12.20 -3.07
C GLY A 203 8.59 -13.23 -2.56
N LEU A 204 8.10 -14.39 -2.09
CA LEU A 204 8.94 -15.49 -1.66
C LEU A 204 9.83 -16.01 -2.80
N HIS A 205 9.30 -16.12 -4.02
CA HIS A 205 10.08 -16.52 -5.18
C HIS A 205 11.23 -15.54 -5.49
N SER A 206 10.97 -14.23 -5.43
CA SER A 206 12.00 -13.19 -5.62
C SER A 206 13.10 -13.31 -4.56
N GLN A 207 12.71 -13.41 -3.27
CA GLN A 207 13.66 -13.54 -2.17
C GLN A 207 14.50 -14.83 -2.27
N LEU A 208 13.87 -15.95 -2.64
CA LEU A 208 14.59 -17.21 -2.84
C LEU A 208 15.58 -17.14 -4.01
N SER A 209 15.21 -16.41 -5.08
CA SER A 209 16.12 -16.17 -6.21
C SER A 209 17.31 -15.32 -5.79
N GLU A 210 17.10 -14.27 -4.99
CA GLU A 210 18.18 -13.42 -4.47
C GLU A 210 19.14 -14.20 -3.55
N ILE A 211 18.60 -15.04 -2.66
CA ILE A 211 19.41 -15.94 -1.81
C ILE A 211 20.25 -16.88 -2.67
N ARG A 212 19.64 -17.47 -3.70
CA ARG A 212 20.36 -18.35 -4.65
C ARG A 212 21.49 -17.60 -5.34
N ASP A 213 21.22 -16.40 -5.84
CA ASP A 213 22.19 -15.60 -6.59
C ASP A 213 23.35 -15.16 -5.68
N TYR A 214 23.08 -14.84 -4.40
CA TYR A 214 24.12 -14.61 -3.39
C TYR A 214 24.99 -15.84 -3.15
N LEU A 215 24.37 -17.02 -2.93
CA LEU A 215 25.12 -18.26 -2.71
C LEU A 215 25.98 -18.66 -3.92
N ILE A 216 25.50 -18.42 -5.14
CA ILE A 216 26.28 -18.62 -6.37
C ILE A 216 27.49 -17.69 -6.40
N GLN A 217 27.33 -16.41 -6.05
CA GLN A 217 28.44 -15.44 -6.03
C GLN A 217 29.49 -15.77 -4.97
N VAL A 218 29.07 -16.23 -3.79
CA VAL A 218 29.98 -16.70 -2.73
C VAL A 218 30.69 -17.99 -3.16
N GLY A 219 29.98 -18.93 -3.78
CA GLY A 219 30.57 -20.18 -4.30
C GLY A 219 31.59 -19.97 -5.42
N GLN A 220 31.42 -18.91 -6.22
CA GLN A 220 32.38 -18.49 -7.26
C GLN A 220 33.56 -17.67 -6.70
N GLY A 221 33.52 -17.28 -5.41
CA GLY A 221 34.58 -16.50 -4.77
C GLY A 221 34.60 -15.02 -5.15
N SER A 222 33.54 -14.49 -5.77
CA SER A 222 33.48 -13.08 -6.19
C SER A 222 33.17 -12.11 -5.03
N LEU A 223 32.60 -12.61 -3.93
CA LEU A 223 32.17 -11.81 -2.78
C LEU A 223 32.65 -12.46 -1.49
N PRO A 224 33.16 -11.70 -0.51
CA PRO A 224 33.52 -12.25 0.80
C PRO A 224 32.29 -12.83 1.50
N MET A 225 32.51 -13.95 2.20
CA MET A 225 31.46 -14.69 2.87
C MET A 225 31.02 -13.98 4.15
N ASN A 226 29.75 -13.57 4.25
CA ASN A 226 29.18 -13.13 5.51
C ASN A 226 28.67 -14.35 6.30
N HIS A 227 29.35 -14.69 7.40
CA HIS A 227 29.01 -15.84 8.24
C HIS A 227 27.62 -15.74 8.87
N GLN A 228 27.18 -14.54 9.26
CA GLN A 228 25.90 -14.32 9.91
C GLN A 228 24.72 -14.73 9.00
N ILE A 229 24.80 -14.37 7.72
CA ILE A 229 23.78 -14.72 6.72
C ILE A 229 23.72 -16.25 6.54
N ILE A 230 24.88 -16.92 6.54
CA ILE A 230 24.94 -18.38 6.37
C ILE A 230 24.34 -19.10 7.57
N TYR A 231 24.61 -18.64 8.79
CA TYR A 231 24.01 -19.21 9.99
C TYR A 231 22.48 -19.07 9.96
N GLN A 232 21.97 -17.89 9.60
CA GLN A 232 20.53 -17.69 9.43
C GLN A 232 19.93 -18.58 8.34
N LEU A 233 20.61 -18.75 7.20
CA LEU A 233 20.19 -19.66 6.14
C LEU A 233 20.16 -21.12 6.61
N GLN A 234 21.16 -21.54 7.39
CA GLN A 234 21.20 -22.89 7.98
C GLN A 234 20.03 -23.10 8.94
N ASP A 235 19.73 -22.12 9.79
CA ASP A 235 18.57 -22.17 10.70
C ASP A 235 17.25 -22.26 9.92
N ILE A 236 17.11 -21.54 8.80
CA ILE A 236 15.95 -21.64 7.92
C ILE A 236 15.76 -23.07 7.42
N PHE A 237 16.83 -23.74 6.99
CA PHE A 237 16.75 -25.14 6.55
C PHE A 237 16.45 -26.11 7.69
N ASN A 238 16.98 -25.86 8.89
CA ASN A 238 16.70 -26.68 10.07
C ASN A 238 15.26 -26.53 10.57
N LEU A 239 14.66 -25.36 10.36
CA LEU A 239 13.28 -25.04 10.75
C LEU A 239 12.24 -25.47 9.71
N LEU A 240 12.64 -26.01 8.57
CA LEU A 240 11.69 -26.51 7.58
C LEU A 240 10.87 -27.65 8.20
N PRO A 241 9.54 -27.50 8.28
CA PRO A 241 8.70 -28.52 8.90
C PRO A 241 8.69 -29.77 8.04
N ASP A 242 8.78 -30.94 8.69
CA ASP A 242 8.57 -32.22 8.01
C ASP A 242 7.08 -32.46 7.75
N ILE A 243 6.68 -32.16 6.51
CA ILE A 243 5.30 -32.27 6.00
C ILE A 243 4.89 -33.75 5.88
N ALA A 244 5.83 -34.70 5.87
CA ALA A 244 5.55 -36.11 5.71
C ALA A 244 5.18 -36.83 7.03
N SER A 245 5.16 -36.11 8.15
CA SER A 245 4.79 -36.70 9.43
C SER A 245 3.30 -37.09 9.47
N ASP A 246 2.99 -38.34 9.83
CA ASP A 246 1.62 -38.86 9.89
C ASP A 246 0.71 -38.03 10.81
N ASN A 247 1.25 -37.54 11.94
CA ASN A 247 0.54 -36.65 12.85
C ASN A 247 0.12 -35.32 12.19
N PHE A 248 0.94 -34.77 11.30
CA PHE A 248 0.59 -33.53 10.60
C PHE A 248 -0.53 -33.77 9.58
N ILE A 249 -0.47 -34.90 8.86
CA ILE A 249 -1.48 -35.30 7.88
C ILE A 249 -2.84 -35.48 8.56
N ASP A 250 -2.90 -36.22 9.67
CA ASP A 250 -4.13 -36.44 10.44
C ASP A 250 -4.72 -35.11 10.96
N ASN A 251 -3.87 -34.25 11.52
CA ASN A 251 -4.29 -32.93 11.99
C ASN A 251 -4.80 -32.03 10.85
N LEU A 252 -4.16 -32.09 9.68
CA LEU A 252 -4.59 -31.37 8.49
C LEU A 252 -5.95 -31.87 7.99
N TYR A 253 -6.18 -33.18 8.00
CA TYR A 253 -7.48 -33.74 7.65
C TYR A 253 -8.58 -33.29 8.61
N ILE A 254 -8.34 -33.35 9.92
CA ILE A 254 -9.31 -32.87 10.93
C ILE A 254 -9.62 -31.39 10.70
N LYS A 255 -8.60 -30.55 10.52
CA LYS A 255 -8.80 -29.11 10.26
C LYS A 255 -9.51 -28.82 8.94
N THR A 256 -9.23 -29.59 7.89
CA THR A 256 -9.90 -29.44 6.60
C THR A 256 -11.37 -29.83 6.69
N ASN A 257 -11.68 -30.89 7.44
CA ASN A 257 -13.04 -31.32 7.69
C ASN A 257 -13.84 -30.26 8.47
N ASP A 258 -13.26 -29.71 9.55
CA ASP A 258 -13.87 -28.64 10.35
C ASP A 258 -14.16 -27.39 9.48
N GLN A 259 -13.19 -26.98 8.66
CA GLN A 259 -13.36 -25.82 7.78
C GLN A 259 -14.43 -26.09 6.70
N SER A 260 -14.49 -27.31 6.17
CA SER A 260 -15.50 -27.72 5.18
C SER A 260 -16.91 -27.69 5.77
N LEU A 261 -17.08 -28.08 7.03
CA LEU A 261 -18.36 -27.98 7.74
C LEU A 261 -18.86 -26.54 7.83
N VAL A 262 -17.97 -25.60 8.17
CA VAL A 262 -18.30 -24.15 8.22
C VAL A 262 -18.71 -23.64 6.84
N VAL A 263 -17.99 -24.04 5.78
CA VAL A 263 -18.33 -23.66 4.40
C VAL A 263 -19.71 -24.19 4.01
N TYR A 264 -20.03 -25.43 4.37
CA TYR A 264 -21.31 -26.04 4.07
C TYR A 264 -22.47 -25.33 4.79
N LEU A 265 -22.32 -25.06 6.09
CA LEU A 265 -23.34 -24.34 6.87
C LEU A 265 -23.57 -22.92 6.33
N ALA A 266 -22.50 -22.20 5.98
CA ALA A 266 -22.61 -20.87 5.36
C ALA A 266 -23.34 -20.92 4.01
N ALA A 267 -23.09 -21.95 3.18
CA ALA A 267 -23.78 -22.13 1.91
C ALA A 267 -25.28 -22.44 2.09
N LEU A 268 -25.63 -23.25 3.09
CA LEU A 268 -27.03 -23.56 3.43
C LEU A 268 -27.76 -22.28 3.87
N VAL A 269 -27.19 -21.51 4.79
CA VAL A 269 -27.77 -20.24 5.25
C VAL A 269 -27.94 -19.26 4.08
N ARG A 270 -26.93 -19.11 3.21
CA ARG A 270 -27.06 -18.28 1.98
C ARG A 270 -28.19 -18.76 1.07
N SER A 271 -28.38 -20.06 0.94
CA SER A 271 -29.44 -20.63 0.08
C SER A 271 -30.83 -20.31 0.64
N ILE A 272 -31.02 -20.39 1.96
CA ILE A 272 -32.27 -20.00 2.63
C ILE A 272 -32.54 -18.50 2.45
N ILE A 273 -31.52 -17.65 2.63
CA ILE A 273 -31.64 -16.20 2.42
C ILE A 273 -31.99 -15.88 0.96
N ALA A 274 -31.32 -16.52 0.00
CA ALA A 274 -31.62 -16.34 -1.42
C ALA A 274 -33.05 -16.77 -1.76
N LEU A 275 -33.54 -17.87 -1.17
CA LEU A 275 -34.91 -18.34 -1.36
C LEU A 275 -35.92 -17.37 -0.74
N HIS A 276 -35.66 -16.85 0.47
CA HIS A 276 -36.50 -15.82 1.08
C HIS A 276 -36.55 -14.54 0.24
N ASN A 277 -35.40 -14.09 -0.26
CA ASN A 277 -35.31 -12.94 -1.18
C ASN A 277 -36.09 -13.20 -2.49
N LEU A 278 -36.05 -14.43 -3.03
CA LEU A 278 -36.81 -14.80 -4.21
C LEU A 278 -38.33 -14.77 -3.95
N ILE A 279 -38.77 -15.25 -2.78
CA ILE A 279 -40.18 -15.16 -2.37
C ILE A 279 -40.60 -13.69 -2.29
N ASN A 280 -39.83 -12.86 -1.60
CA ASN A 280 -40.12 -11.43 -1.47
C ASN A 280 -40.17 -10.74 -2.85
N ASN A 281 -39.20 -11.02 -3.72
CA ASN A 281 -39.18 -10.50 -5.09
C ASN A 281 -40.37 -10.98 -5.92
N LYS A 282 -40.87 -12.20 -5.71
CA LYS A 282 -42.04 -12.72 -6.42
C LYS A 282 -43.34 -12.09 -5.92
N ILE A 283 -43.46 -11.85 -4.61
CA ILE A 283 -44.61 -11.15 -4.03
C ILE A 283 -44.66 -9.72 -4.54
N THR A 284 -43.55 -8.97 -4.46
CA THR A 284 -43.49 -7.60 -4.97
C THR A 284 -43.77 -7.51 -6.47
N ASN A 285 -43.27 -8.47 -7.27
CA ASN A 285 -43.59 -8.52 -8.70
C ASN A 285 -45.07 -8.83 -8.97
N ARG A 286 -45.67 -9.75 -8.20
CA ARG A 286 -47.11 -10.06 -8.35
C ARG A 286 -47.98 -8.87 -7.96
N ASP A 287 -47.68 -8.22 -6.84
CA ASP A 287 -48.44 -7.07 -6.37
C ASP A 287 -48.26 -5.88 -7.34
N ALA A 288 -47.10 -5.73 -7.97
CA ALA A 288 -46.88 -4.76 -9.06
C ALA A 288 -47.63 -5.12 -10.35
N GLU A 289 -47.80 -6.41 -10.67
CA GLU A 289 -48.64 -6.86 -11.79
C GLU A 289 -50.13 -6.68 -11.50
N GLU A 290 -50.57 -6.91 -10.26
CA GLU A 290 -51.95 -6.68 -9.82
C GLU A 290 -52.26 -5.19 -9.78
N GLY A 291 -51.36 -4.33 -9.27
CA GLY A 291 -51.49 -2.88 -9.35
C GLY A 291 -51.52 -2.35 -10.79
N LYS A 292 -50.74 -2.92 -11.72
CA LYS A 292 -50.83 -2.60 -13.16
C LYS A 292 -52.14 -3.08 -13.80
N LYS A 293 -52.72 -4.19 -13.33
CA LYS A 293 -54.04 -4.68 -13.76
C LYS A 293 -55.16 -3.79 -13.21
N GLU A 294 -55.02 -3.23 -12.02
CA GLU A 294 -55.97 -2.26 -11.46
C GLU A 294 -55.86 -0.90 -12.15
N GLU A 295 -54.66 -0.37 -12.41
CA GLU A 295 -54.48 0.86 -13.20
C GLU A 295 -54.98 0.74 -14.65
N SER A 296 -54.88 -0.46 -15.26
CA SER A 296 -55.40 -0.71 -16.60
C SER A 296 -56.92 -0.94 -16.62
N LYS A 297 -57.52 -1.44 -15.53
CA LYS A 297 -58.97 -1.42 -15.32
C LYS A 297 -59.49 -0.01 -15.10
N GLU A 298 -58.88 0.80 -14.23
CA GLU A 298 -59.28 2.21 -14.06
C GLU A 298 -59.13 3.04 -15.34
N LYS A 299 -58.12 2.76 -16.18
CA LYS A 299 -57.99 3.40 -17.51
C LYS A 299 -59.03 2.92 -18.52
N LYS A 300 -59.55 1.69 -18.38
CA LYS A 300 -60.66 1.18 -19.20
C LYS A 300 -61.99 1.77 -18.74
N ASP A 301 -62.25 1.79 -17.44
CA ASP A 301 -63.46 2.39 -16.87
C ASP A 301 -63.52 3.89 -17.20
N LYS A 302 -62.41 4.64 -17.12
CA LYS A 302 -62.34 6.05 -17.58
C LYS A 302 -62.51 6.23 -19.09
N LYS A 303 -62.35 5.19 -19.90
CA LYS A 303 -62.54 5.22 -21.35
C LYS A 303 -63.99 4.93 -21.71
N ASP A 304 -64.60 3.94 -21.06
CA ASP A 304 -66.02 3.62 -21.20
C ASP A 304 -66.90 4.78 -20.70
N ASP A 305 -66.53 5.43 -19.59
CA ASP A 305 -67.23 6.63 -19.07
C ASP A 305 -67.07 7.87 -19.99
N LYS A 306 -66.05 7.89 -20.85
CA LYS A 306 -65.84 8.92 -21.89
C LYS A 306 -66.61 8.63 -23.18
N ASP A 307 -66.80 7.35 -23.52
CA ASP A 307 -67.61 6.96 -24.67
C ASP A 307 -69.11 7.06 -24.36
N ASP A 308 -69.55 6.79 -23.12
CA ASP A 308 -70.93 7.03 -22.68
C ASP A 308 -71.31 8.53 -22.63
N LYS A 309 -70.36 9.41 -22.26
CA LYS A 309 -70.57 10.87 -22.40
C LYS A 309 -70.69 11.32 -23.86
N LYS A 310 -69.98 10.68 -24.80
CA LYS A 310 -70.06 11.01 -26.23
C LYS A 310 -71.35 10.50 -26.88
N THR A 311 -71.92 9.39 -26.42
CA THR A 311 -73.23 8.90 -26.87
C THR A 311 -74.36 9.75 -26.29
N GLU A 312 -74.28 10.20 -25.04
CA GLU A 312 -75.25 11.16 -24.48
C GLU A 312 -75.24 12.52 -25.19
N ASP A 313 -74.06 13.07 -25.53
CA ASP A 313 -73.95 14.34 -26.25
C ASP A 313 -74.44 14.22 -27.72
N LYS A 314 -74.26 13.06 -28.37
CA LYS A 314 -74.85 12.79 -29.70
C LYS A 314 -76.37 12.68 -29.64
N VAL A 315 -76.94 12.04 -28.62
CA VAL A 315 -78.41 11.92 -28.47
C VAL A 315 -79.06 13.27 -28.13
N LYS A 316 -78.36 14.16 -27.41
CA LYS A 316 -78.80 15.54 -27.17
C LYS A 316 -78.70 16.43 -28.43
N ALA A 317 -77.71 16.21 -29.29
CA ALA A 317 -77.60 16.89 -30.59
C ALA A 317 -78.72 16.45 -31.57
N ASP A 318 -79.01 15.15 -31.64
CA ASP A 318 -80.09 14.59 -32.48
C ASP A 318 -81.50 15.02 -32.01
N LYS A 319 -81.70 15.26 -30.71
CA LYS A 319 -82.96 15.83 -30.19
C LYS A 319 -83.12 17.31 -30.51
N LYS A 320 -82.03 18.11 -30.51
CA LYS A 320 -82.08 19.52 -30.92
C LYS A 320 -82.36 19.71 -32.42
N GLU A 321 -81.81 18.85 -33.28
CA GLU A 321 -82.12 18.89 -34.73
C GLU A 321 -83.57 18.47 -35.05
N LYS A 322 -84.20 17.67 -34.20
CA LYS A 322 -85.62 17.29 -34.36
C LYS A 322 -86.60 18.36 -33.86
N GLU A 323 -86.21 19.24 -32.94
CA GLU A 323 -87.03 20.39 -32.52
C GLU A 323 -86.95 21.57 -33.50
N GLU A 324 -85.82 21.81 -34.18
CA GLU A 324 -85.74 22.84 -35.23
C GLU A 324 -86.48 22.48 -36.52
N LYS A 325 -86.80 21.20 -36.75
CA LYS A 325 -87.63 20.73 -37.87
C LYS A 325 -89.14 20.68 -37.56
N LYS A 326 -89.57 21.06 -36.36
CA LYS A 326 -90.99 21.23 -35.99
C LYS A 326 -91.22 22.66 -35.48
N LYS A 327 -90.99 23.61 -36.37
CA LYS A 327 -91.80 24.82 -36.45
C LYS A 327 -92.99 24.56 -37.35
#